data_AF-A0A2S7Z0R8-F1
#
_entry.id   AF-A0A2S7Z0R8-F1
#
_cell.length_a   1.000
_cell.length_b   1.000
_cell.length_c   1.000
_cell.angle_alpha   90.00
_cell.angle_beta   90.00
_cell.angle_gamma   90.00
#
_symmetry.space_group_name_H-M   'P 1'
#
loop_
_entity.id
_entity.type
_entity.pdbx_description
1 polymer ?
#
loop_
_entity_poly.entity_id
_entity_poly.type
_entity_poly.pdbx_seq_one_letter_code
_entity_poly.pdbx_strand_id
1 'polypeptide(L)'
;MTEKNKEKLFTQAEVDNIVKERLERERKRYNSDNDMVETLQKELVTVRAELQGLKADNEAKATALKAEQVNKTIIQELEKANGINPTELARLFINNTSVDDKGSVIYTDDSGNSVPIGEHIKEWASKSTWAIKDNQKAGSGFGSGLSCSFQSMGNDELRNAFGLK
;
A
#
# COMPACT_ATOMS: atom_id res chain seq x y z
N MET A 1 31.02 -85.57 10.50
CA MET A 1 31.23 -84.75 11.71
C MET A 1 31.44 -83.32 11.27
N THR A 2 30.72 -82.40 11.90
CA THR A 2 30.63 -80.97 11.65
C THR A 2 31.98 -80.25 11.75
N GLU A 3 32.31 -79.46 10.72
CA GLU A 3 33.38 -78.46 10.68
C GLU A 3 33.26 -77.54 11.91
N LYS A 4 34.08 -77.80 12.94
CA LYS A 4 34.15 -76.97 14.14
C LYS A 4 34.85 -75.65 13.78
N ASN A 5 34.12 -74.55 13.97
CA ASN A 5 34.56 -73.17 14.11
C ASN A 5 36.08 -72.94 13.97
N LYS A 6 36.51 -72.41 12.82
CA LYS A 6 37.81 -71.74 12.68
C LYS A 6 37.74 -70.39 13.41
N GLU A 7 37.88 -70.42 14.72
CA GLU A 7 38.03 -69.20 15.52
C GLU A 7 39.33 -68.49 15.10
N LYS A 8 39.19 -67.35 14.43
CA LYS A 8 40.32 -66.48 14.12
C LYS A 8 40.77 -65.81 15.42
N LEU A 9 41.89 -66.27 15.97
CA LEU A 9 42.59 -65.60 17.06
C LEU A 9 43.30 -64.37 16.48
N PHE A 10 42.70 -63.19 16.67
CA PHE A 10 43.32 -61.92 16.31
C PHE A 10 44.44 -61.61 17.30
N THR A 11 45.59 -61.20 16.77
CA THR A 11 46.68 -60.70 17.59
C THR A 11 46.35 -59.30 18.14
N GLN A 12 46.92 -58.93 19.29
CA GLN A 12 46.67 -57.60 19.88
C GLN A 12 47.03 -56.46 18.91
N ALA A 13 48.08 -56.64 18.11
CA ALA A 13 48.49 -55.66 17.09
C ALA A 13 47.46 -55.49 15.95
N GLU A 14 46.76 -56.56 15.57
CA GLU A 14 45.68 -56.47 14.56
C GLU A 14 44.46 -55.73 15.13
N VAL A 15 44.11 -55.97 16.39
CA VAL A 15 43.02 -55.25 17.08
C VAL A 15 43.36 -53.76 17.19
N ASP A 16 44.59 -53.42 17.60
CA ASP A 16 45.04 -52.04 17.74
C ASP A 16 45.02 -51.28 16.39
N ASN A 17 45.41 -51.93 15.30
CA ASN A 17 45.32 -51.35 13.95
C ASN A 17 43.87 -51.14 13.51
N ILE A 18 42.98 -52.10 13.76
CA ILE A 18 41.55 -51.98 13.42
C ILE A 18 40.92 -50.81 14.19
N VAL A 19 41.23 -50.67 15.49
CA VAL A 19 40.73 -49.57 16.31
C VAL A 19 41.24 -48.23 15.79
N LYS A 20 42.52 -48.15 15.40
CA LYS A 20 43.13 -46.94 14.86
C LYS A 20 42.49 -46.52 13.53
N GLU A 21 42.28 -47.45 12.60
CA GLU A 21 41.56 -47.18 11.36
C GLU A 21 40.11 -46.74 11.60
N ARG A 22 39.43 -47.37 12.56
CA ARG A 22 38.06 -46.99 12.94
C ARG A 22 38.04 -45.55 13.46
N LEU A 23 38.97 -45.20 14.34
CA LEU A 23 39.08 -43.88 14.96
C LEU A 23 39.40 -42.79 13.93
N GLU A 24 40.29 -43.06 12.97
CA GLU A 24 40.60 -42.11 11.89
C GLU A 24 39.41 -41.92 10.94
N ARG A 25 38.67 -42.98 10.64
CA ARG A 25 37.45 -42.91 9.84
C ARG A 25 36.35 -42.12 10.56
N GLU A 26 36.19 -42.34 11.87
CA GLU A 26 35.27 -41.59 12.71
C GLU A 26 35.64 -40.11 12.74
N ARG A 27 36.92 -39.77 12.94
CA ARG A 27 37.41 -38.37 12.90
C ARG A 27 37.20 -37.70 11.55
N LYS A 28 37.43 -38.40 10.44
CA LYS A 28 37.18 -37.86 9.08
C LYS A 28 35.69 -37.59 8.86
N ARG A 29 34.82 -38.49 9.31
CA ARG A 29 33.36 -38.29 9.26
C ARG A 29 32.93 -37.11 10.11
N TYR A 30 33.43 -37.03 11.35
CA TYR A 30 33.08 -35.94 12.27
C TYR A 30 33.51 -34.57 11.75
N ASN A 31 34.71 -34.45 11.18
CA ASN A 31 35.16 -33.20 10.56
C ASN A 31 34.33 -32.85 9.31
N SER A 32 34.05 -33.83 8.45
CA SER A 32 33.21 -33.63 7.26
C SER A 32 31.78 -33.20 7.62
N ASP A 33 31.20 -33.82 8.65
CA ASP A 33 29.86 -33.49 9.15
C ASP A 33 29.86 -32.09 9.78
N ASN A 34 30.92 -31.72 10.50
CA ASN A 34 31.07 -30.38 11.09
C ASN A 34 31.21 -29.28 10.01
N ASP A 35 31.99 -29.53 8.96
CA ASP A 35 32.13 -28.61 7.82
C ASP A 35 30.80 -28.44 7.07
N MET A 36 30.04 -29.54 6.92
CA MET A 36 28.73 -29.53 6.29
C MET A 36 27.68 -28.81 7.16
N VAL A 37 27.73 -28.98 8.48
CA VAL A 37 26.87 -28.23 9.43
C VAL A 37 27.21 -26.74 9.41
N GLU A 38 28.49 -26.36 9.37
CA GLU A 38 28.90 -24.96 9.27
C GLU A 38 28.42 -24.33 7.95
N THR A 39 28.49 -25.08 6.86
CA THR A 39 28.01 -24.65 5.54
C THR A 39 26.50 -24.45 5.55
N LEU A 40 25.74 -25.42 6.08
CA LEU A 40 24.28 -25.30 6.24
C LEU A 40 23.89 -24.14 7.15
N GLN A 41 24.67 -23.87 8.20
CA GLN A 41 24.42 -22.76 9.10
C GLN A 41 24.64 -21.41 8.40
N LYS A 42 25.67 -21.29 7.56
CA LYS A 42 25.88 -20.10 6.71
C LYS A 42 24.75 -19.91 5.71
N GLU A 43 24.33 -20.97 5.02
CA GLU A 43 23.21 -20.91 4.07
C GLU A 43 21.90 -20.50 4.76
N LEU A 44 21.60 -21.05 5.94
CA LEU A 44 20.41 -20.68 6.71
C LEU A 44 20.42 -19.20 7.14
N VAL A 45 21.58 -18.66 7.50
CA VAL A 45 21.72 -17.23 7.84
C VAL A 45 21.49 -16.37 6.60
N THR A 46 22.10 -16.74 5.45
CA THR A 46 21.91 -16.02 4.19
C THR A 46 20.45 -16.02 3.74
N VAL A 47 19.80 -17.19 3.73
CA VAL A 47 18.39 -17.31 3.32
C VAL A 47 17.48 -16.51 4.26
N ARG A 48 17.75 -16.50 5.57
CA ARG A 48 16.99 -15.66 6.51
C ARG A 48 17.17 -14.17 6.23
N ALA A 49 18.40 -13.73 5.95
CA ALA A 49 18.68 -12.34 5.62
C ALA A 49 17.99 -11.92 4.30
N GLU A 50 18.03 -12.76 3.27
CA GLU A 50 17.36 -12.53 2.00
C GLU A 50 15.83 -12.46 2.16
N LEU A 51 15.24 -13.37 2.93
CA LEU A 51 13.80 -13.34 3.22
C LEU A 51 13.37 -12.09 3.98
N GLN A 52 14.18 -11.64 4.94
CA GLN A 52 13.90 -10.39 5.67
C GLN A 52 14.00 -9.17 4.74
N GLY A 53 15.03 -9.10 3.90
CA GLY A 53 15.19 -8.04 2.91
C GLY A 53 14.03 -8.00 1.91
N LEU A 54 13.68 -9.16 1.34
CA LEU A 54 12.57 -9.28 0.38
C LEU A 54 11.22 -8.91 1.01
N LYS A 55 10.97 -9.27 2.27
CA LYS A 55 9.74 -8.86 2.98
C LYS A 55 9.68 -7.35 3.18
N ALA A 56 10.77 -6.74 3.65
CA ALA A 56 10.84 -5.30 3.84
C ALA A 56 10.62 -4.54 2.52
N ASP A 57 11.26 -4.98 1.44
CA ASP A 57 11.09 -4.40 0.11
C ASP A 57 9.66 -4.56 -0.43
N ASN A 58 9.04 -5.72 -0.19
CA ASN A 58 7.67 -5.98 -0.63
C ASN A 58 6.64 -5.17 0.16
N GLU A 59 6.83 -5.01 1.47
CA GLU A 59 5.99 -4.16 2.32
C GLU A 59 6.12 -2.67 1.94
N ALA A 60 7.33 -2.19 1.67
CA ALA A 60 7.54 -0.82 1.21
C ALA A 60 6.88 -0.58 -0.16
N LYS A 61 7.03 -1.51 -1.10
CA LYS A 61 6.37 -1.45 -2.41
C LYS A 61 4.85 -1.52 -2.29
N ALA A 62 4.31 -2.38 -1.44
CA ALA A 62 2.87 -2.51 -1.23
C ALA A 62 2.29 -1.22 -0.63
N THR A 63 2.95 -0.61 0.36
CA THR A 63 2.53 0.67 0.93
C THR A 63 2.61 1.80 -0.11
N ALA A 64 3.69 1.87 -0.90
CA ALA A 64 3.84 2.86 -1.95
C ALA A 64 2.76 2.74 -3.03
N LEU A 65 2.48 1.51 -3.50
CA LEU A 65 1.44 1.25 -4.49
C LEU A 65 0.05 1.58 -3.97
N LYS A 66 -0.25 1.26 -2.70
CA LYS A 66 -1.51 1.65 -2.06
C LYS A 66 -1.65 3.16 -1.97
N ALA A 67 -0.60 3.87 -1.56
CA ALA A 67 -0.60 5.34 -1.50
C ALA A 67 -0.79 5.96 -2.90
N GLU A 68 -0.13 5.41 -3.92
CA GLU A 68 -0.29 5.85 -5.31
C GLU A 68 -1.71 5.60 -5.82
N GLN A 69 -2.29 4.43 -5.56
CA GLN A 69 -3.66 4.09 -5.94
C GLN A 69 -4.66 5.05 -5.30
N VAL A 70 -4.54 5.30 -3.99
CA VAL A 70 -5.38 6.24 -3.26
C VAL A 70 -5.28 7.64 -3.87
N ASN A 71 -4.06 8.14 -4.06
CA ASN A 71 -3.83 9.46 -4.62
C ASN A 71 -4.43 9.60 -6.03
N LYS A 72 -4.23 8.60 -6.90
CA LYS A 72 -4.78 8.59 -8.26
C LYS A 72 -6.30 8.59 -8.25
N THR A 73 -6.95 7.78 -7.40
CA THR A 73 -8.42 7.75 -7.30
C THR A 73 -8.97 9.09 -6.80
N ILE A 74 -8.35 9.68 -5.77
CA ILE A 74 -8.76 10.99 -5.26
C ILE A 74 -8.64 12.07 -6.34
N ILE A 75 -7.52 12.12 -7.05
CA ILE A 75 -7.31 13.08 -8.15
C ILE A 75 -8.39 12.92 -9.23
N GLN A 76 -8.70 11.69 -9.64
CA GLN A 76 -9.72 11.42 -10.66
C GLN A 76 -11.12 11.88 -10.23
N GLU A 77 -11.50 11.65 -8.97
CA GLU A 77 -12.79 12.11 -8.46
C GLU A 77 -12.82 13.65 -8.33
N LEU A 78 -11.72 14.28 -7.93
CA LEU A 78 -11.58 15.74 -7.89
C LEU A 78 -11.60 16.37 -9.29
N GLU A 79 -11.02 15.71 -10.28
CA GLU A 79 -11.08 16.13 -11.69
C GLU A 79 -12.52 16.07 -12.22
N LYS A 80 -13.26 14.99 -11.93
CA LYS A 80 -14.69 14.88 -12.27
C LYS A 80 -15.54 15.97 -11.61
N ALA A 81 -15.16 16.37 -10.40
CA ALA A 81 -15.80 17.46 -9.68
C ALA A 81 -15.40 18.86 -10.18
N ASN A 82 -14.50 18.98 -11.18
CA ASN A 82 -13.91 20.23 -11.66
C ASN A 82 -13.08 20.98 -10.61
N GLY A 83 -12.30 20.29 -9.79
CA GLY A 83 -11.39 20.93 -8.83
C GLY A 83 -10.41 21.92 -9.49
N ILE A 84 -10.16 23.06 -8.83
CA ILE A 84 -9.24 24.10 -9.32
C ILE A 84 -7.82 23.54 -9.45
N ASN A 85 -7.39 22.74 -8.47
CA ASN A 85 -6.10 22.03 -8.44
C ASN A 85 -6.27 20.63 -7.80
N PRO A 86 -6.63 19.60 -8.57
CA PRO A 86 -6.89 18.25 -8.05
C PRO A 86 -5.73 17.66 -7.24
N THR A 87 -4.48 17.89 -7.66
CA THR A 87 -3.28 17.37 -6.97
C THR A 87 -3.07 17.97 -5.58
N GLU A 88 -3.30 19.28 -5.41
CA GLU A 88 -3.16 19.95 -4.11
C GLU A 88 -4.33 19.61 -3.20
N LEU A 89 -5.54 19.53 -3.76
CA LEU A 89 -6.74 19.14 -3.02
C LEU A 89 -6.67 17.68 -2.57
N ALA A 90 -6.01 16.80 -3.33
CA ALA A 90 -5.83 15.41 -2.94
C ALA A 90 -5.12 15.26 -1.59
N ARG A 91 -4.17 16.15 -1.27
CA ARG A 91 -3.44 16.15 0.02
C ARG A 91 -4.35 16.29 1.24
N LEU A 92 -5.52 16.92 1.09
CA LEU A 92 -6.50 17.07 2.17
C LEU A 92 -7.19 15.75 2.50
N PHE A 93 -7.32 14.86 1.51
CA PHE A 93 -8.02 13.58 1.68
C PHE A 93 -7.07 12.44 2.03
N ILE A 94 -5.82 12.48 1.56
CA ILE A 94 -4.83 11.40 1.72
C ILE A 94 -4.71 10.92 3.18
N ASN A 95 -4.73 11.83 4.16
CA ASN A 95 -4.56 11.49 5.58
C ASN A 95 -5.75 10.72 6.19
N ASN A 96 -6.95 10.93 5.65
CA ASN A 96 -8.19 10.33 6.14
C ASN A 96 -8.71 9.23 5.19
N THR A 97 -7.98 8.93 4.12
CA THR A 97 -8.33 7.90 3.15
C THR A 97 -7.51 6.63 3.33
N SER A 98 -8.18 5.49 3.22
CA SER A 98 -7.56 4.17 3.20
C SER A 98 -8.17 3.30 2.09
N VAL A 99 -7.51 2.18 1.79
CA VAL A 99 -8.03 1.16 0.86
C VAL A 99 -8.67 0.06 1.70
N ASP A 100 -9.92 -0.27 1.42
CA ASP A 100 -10.62 -1.38 2.06
C ASP A 100 -10.10 -2.76 1.58
N ASP A 101 -10.55 -3.84 2.23
CA ASP A 101 -10.16 -5.22 1.87
C ASP A 101 -10.61 -5.65 0.46
N LYS A 102 -11.46 -4.86 -0.19
CA LYS A 102 -11.96 -5.06 -1.56
C LYS A 102 -11.21 -4.20 -2.58
N GLY A 103 -10.21 -3.43 -2.17
CA GLY A 103 -9.43 -2.56 -3.05
C GLY A 103 -10.09 -1.22 -3.37
N SER A 104 -11.17 -0.84 -2.66
CA SER A 104 -11.88 0.41 -2.84
C SER A 104 -11.33 1.50 -1.92
N VAL A 105 -11.24 2.73 -2.42
CA VAL A 105 -10.74 3.86 -1.63
C VAL A 105 -11.90 4.44 -0.79
N ILE A 106 -11.75 4.35 0.53
CA ILE A 106 -12.71 4.84 1.52
C ILE A 106 -12.14 6.05 2.27
N TYR A 107 -12.99 7.01 2.57
CA TYR A 107 -12.71 8.12 3.47
C TYR A 107 -13.30 7.79 4.84
N THR A 108 -12.50 7.92 5.90
CA THR A 108 -12.97 7.77 7.29
C THR A 108 -12.97 9.15 7.94
N ASP A 109 -14.14 9.57 8.40
CA ASP A 109 -14.29 10.82 9.13
C ASP A 109 -13.78 10.69 10.58
N ASP A 110 -13.67 11.81 11.29
CA ASP A 110 -13.23 11.86 12.69
C ASP A 110 -14.23 11.16 13.65
N SER A 111 -15.42 10.83 13.17
CA SER A 111 -16.46 10.11 13.90
C SER A 111 -16.39 8.59 13.69
N GLY A 112 -15.46 8.11 12.85
CA GLY A 112 -15.28 6.69 12.51
C GLY A 112 -16.26 6.17 11.46
N ASN A 113 -17.00 7.02 10.76
CA ASN A 113 -17.83 6.61 9.63
C ASN A 113 -16.97 6.52 8.38
N SER A 114 -17.04 5.36 7.70
CA SER A 114 -16.36 5.14 6.43
C SER A 114 -17.34 5.30 5.27
N VAL A 115 -17.02 6.20 4.34
CA VAL A 115 -17.79 6.45 3.12
C VAL A 115 -16.90 6.31 1.88
N PRO A 116 -17.44 5.94 0.71
CA PRO A 116 -16.67 5.94 -0.54
C PRO A 116 -16.09 7.32 -0.84
N ILE A 117 -14.81 7.40 -1.22
CA ILE A 117 -14.14 8.68 -1.43
C ILE A 117 -14.81 9.56 -2.49
N GLY A 118 -15.41 8.95 -3.52
CA GLY A 118 -16.14 9.70 -4.57
C GLY A 118 -17.40 10.37 -4.04
N GLU A 119 -18.13 9.74 -3.12
CA GLU A 119 -19.31 10.35 -2.49
C GLU A 119 -18.91 11.50 -1.57
N HIS A 120 -17.87 11.29 -0.76
CA HIS A 120 -17.34 12.33 0.13
C HIS A 120 -16.81 13.54 -0.66
N ILE A 121 -16.01 13.32 -1.71
CA ILE A 121 -15.49 14.40 -2.55
C ILE A 121 -16.64 15.17 -3.20
N LYS A 122 -17.70 14.51 -3.66
CA LYS A 122 -18.86 15.17 -4.26
C LYS A 122 -19.60 16.06 -3.25
N GLU A 123 -19.83 15.56 -2.04
CA GLU A 123 -20.46 16.36 -0.98
C GLU A 123 -19.56 17.54 -0.57
N TRP A 124 -18.27 17.29 -0.36
CA TRP A 124 -17.29 18.31 -0.03
C TRP A 124 -17.18 19.38 -1.13
N ALA A 125 -17.16 18.98 -2.40
CA ALA A 125 -17.11 19.86 -3.56
C ALA A 125 -18.33 20.79 -3.61
N SER A 126 -19.52 20.27 -3.28
CA SER A 126 -20.74 21.08 -3.24
C SER A 126 -20.72 22.18 -2.16
N LYS A 127 -20.04 21.92 -1.04
CA LYS A 127 -19.86 22.87 0.07
C LYS A 127 -18.67 23.81 -0.16
N SER A 128 -17.68 23.36 -0.92
CA SER A 128 -16.40 24.05 -1.15
C SER A 128 -16.38 24.73 -2.52
N THR A 129 -17.26 25.73 -2.71
CA THR A 129 -17.36 26.51 -3.95
C THR A 129 -16.07 27.23 -4.33
N TRP A 130 -15.19 27.51 -3.37
CA TRP A 130 -13.86 28.09 -3.59
C TRP A 130 -12.86 27.11 -4.21
N ALA A 131 -13.11 25.80 -4.14
CA ALA A 131 -12.20 24.76 -4.59
C ALA A 131 -12.61 24.15 -5.94
N ILE A 132 -13.80 24.49 -6.44
CA ILE A 132 -14.38 23.98 -7.68
C ILE A 132 -14.41 25.08 -8.72
N LYS A 133 -13.94 24.78 -9.93
CA LYS A 133 -14.02 25.70 -11.07
C LYS A 133 -15.48 25.91 -11.43
N ASP A 134 -15.86 27.17 -11.58
CA ASP A 134 -17.14 27.51 -12.19
C ASP A 134 -17.14 27.01 -13.65
N ASN A 135 -18.05 26.08 -13.96
CA ASN A 135 -18.20 25.52 -15.30
C ASN A 135 -19.35 26.20 -16.06
N GLN A 136 -19.77 27.39 -15.63
CA GLN A 136 -20.71 28.22 -16.38
C GLN A 136 -20.17 28.47 -17.79
N LYS A 137 -20.91 27.99 -18.78
CA LYS A 137 -20.63 28.27 -20.18
C LYS A 137 -20.96 29.73 -20.45
N ALA A 138 -20.14 30.42 -21.25
CA ALA A 138 -20.47 31.75 -21.73
C ALA A 138 -21.88 31.75 -22.36
N GLY A 139 -22.80 32.53 -21.78
CA GLY A 139 -24.22 32.54 -22.16
C GLY A 139 -25.18 31.76 -21.26
N SER A 140 -24.73 31.11 -20.18
CA SER A 140 -25.59 30.42 -19.20
C SER A 140 -26.30 31.36 -18.22
N GLY A 141 -26.42 32.65 -18.55
CA GLY A 141 -27.37 33.53 -17.87
C GLY A 141 -28.74 32.88 -17.96
N PHE A 142 -29.36 32.64 -16.82
CA PHE A 142 -30.67 32.05 -16.69
C PHE A 142 -31.64 32.76 -17.64
N GLY A 143 -31.93 32.10 -18.78
CA GLY A 143 -32.87 32.57 -19.78
C GLY A 143 -34.28 32.43 -19.25
N SER A 144 -34.65 33.26 -18.28
CA SER A 144 -36.05 33.50 -18.00
C SER A 144 -36.60 34.23 -19.21
N GLY A 145 -37.31 33.49 -20.06
CA GLY A 145 -38.18 34.02 -21.09
C GLY A 145 -39.32 34.82 -20.46
N LEU A 146 -39.00 35.96 -19.86
CA LEU A 146 -39.95 37.01 -19.61
C LEU A 146 -40.04 37.82 -20.89
N SER A 147 -41.06 37.46 -21.67
CA SER A 147 -41.83 38.38 -22.49
C SER A 147 -41.62 39.82 -22.01
N CYS A 148 -41.12 40.64 -22.92
CA CYS A 148 -41.05 42.08 -22.82
C CYS A 148 -42.45 42.66 -22.52
N SER A 149 -42.81 42.66 -21.23
CA SER A 149 -43.67 43.66 -20.64
C SER A 149 -42.79 44.50 -19.72
N PHE A 150 -42.64 45.75 -20.11
CA PHE A 150 -41.95 46.83 -19.43
C PHE A 150 -42.64 47.12 -18.09
N GLN A 151 -42.53 46.24 -17.12
CA GLN A 151 -42.87 46.56 -15.74
C GLN A 151 -41.56 46.83 -15.00
N SER A 152 -41.24 48.12 -15.02
CA SER A 152 -40.26 48.79 -14.17
C SER A 152 -40.46 48.40 -12.71
N MET A 153 -39.78 47.35 -12.27
CA MET A 153 -39.57 47.01 -10.86
C MET A 153 -38.06 46.92 -10.67
N GLY A 154 -37.45 47.97 -10.13
CA GLY A 154 -36.03 47.94 -9.81
C GLY A 154 -35.30 49.28 -9.75
N ASN A 155 -35.94 50.40 -10.09
CA ASN A 155 -35.30 51.71 -9.99
C ASN A 155 -35.90 52.65 -8.96
N ASP A 156 -37.12 52.42 -8.49
CA ASP A 156 -37.77 53.37 -7.57
C ASP A 156 -37.19 53.31 -6.15
N GLU A 157 -36.88 52.12 -5.63
CA GLU A 157 -36.29 52.00 -4.28
C GLU A 157 -34.85 52.54 -4.22
N LEU A 158 -34.04 52.31 -5.26
CA LEU A 158 -32.68 52.84 -5.34
C LEU A 158 -32.66 54.34 -5.62
N ARG A 159 -33.53 54.85 -6.50
CA ARG A 159 -33.64 56.30 -6.76
C ARG A 159 -34.13 57.07 -5.54
N ASN A 160 -35.07 56.50 -4.79
CA ASN A 160 -35.59 57.11 -3.57
C ASN A 160 -34.53 57.07 -2.44
N ALA A 161 -33.72 56.01 -2.36
CA ALA A 161 -32.58 55.93 -1.43
C ALA A 161 -31.47 56.96 -1.73
N PHE A 162 -31.29 57.34 -3.00
CA PHE A 162 -30.33 58.38 -3.42
C PHE A 162 -30.94 59.78 -3.58
N GLY A 163 -32.22 59.96 -3.24
CA GLY A 163 -32.90 61.27 -3.29
C GLY A 163 -33.00 61.89 -4.70
N LEU A 164 -32.86 61.07 -5.74
CA LEU A 164 -32.93 61.51 -7.13
C LEU A 164 -34.38 61.36 -7.60
N LYS A 165 -35.12 62.47 -7.59
CA LYS A 165 -36.45 62.58 -8.22
C LYS A 165 -36.34 62.67 -9.74
#